data_AF-A0A7R9FU50-F1
#
_entry.id   AF-A0A7R9FU50-F1
#
_cell.length_a   1.000
_cell.length_b   1.000
_cell.length_c   1.000
_cell.angle_alpha   90.00
_cell.angle_beta   90.00
_cell.angle_gamma   90.00
#
_symmetry.space_group_name_H-M   'P 1'
#
loop_
_entity.id
_entity.type
_entity.pdbx_description
1 polymer ?
#
loop_
_entity_poly.entity_id
_entity_poly.type
_entity_poly.pdbx_seq_one_letter_code
_entity_poly.pdbx_strand_id
1 'polypeptide(L)'
;QPLGHVDFYPNSGTHMPGCKLTFEEALEMENGSVVDGMRLFVGCNHMRGIDYFIESINSPCPFLAFECSNYAEYTRGGCGSCGQRGEKCGRMGYHAKEAWKPDFYQGESRKFYLLTGRRHPYCRVTHMVTVVVADHQISDDHEDGVGRFYITLHGSRGSSSSSRLGEEYAHHFSRIFSQV
;
A
#
# COMPACT_ATOMS: atom_id res chain seq x y z
N GLN A 1 12.74 -5.59 -13.34
CA GLN A 1 12.34 -5.63 -14.76
C GLN A 1 10.89 -6.08 -14.81
N PRO A 2 10.01 -5.41 -15.57
CA PRO A 2 8.66 -5.92 -15.84
C PRO A 2 8.72 -7.10 -16.81
N LEU A 3 7.91 -8.13 -16.57
CA LEU A 3 7.91 -9.37 -17.35
C LEU A 3 6.51 -9.79 -17.84
N GLY A 4 5.45 -9.16 -17.33
CA GLY A 4 4.06 -9.46 -17.71
C GLY A 4 3.39 -8.33 -18.47
N HIS A 5 2.14 -8.52 -18.87
CA HIS A 5 1.29 -7.41 -19.30
C HIS A 5 1.00 -6.44 -18.13
N VAL A 6 0.98 -6.99 -16.92
CA VAL A 6 0.69 -6.30 -15.66
C VAL A 6 1.70 -6.80 -14.63
N ASP A 7 2.44 -5.87 -14.03
CA ASP A 7 3.44 -6.17 -13.01
C ASP A 7 3.05 -5.46 -11.70
N PHE A 8 2.86 -6.24 -10.64
CA PHE A 8 2.50 -5.73 -9.32
C PHE A 8 3.73 -5.66 -8.40
N TYR A 9 3.89 -4.53 -7.70
CA TYR A 9 5.01 -4.25 -6.81
C TYR A 9 4.50 -3.88 -5.41
N PRO A 10 4.01 -4.85 -4.60
CA PRO A 10 3.63 -4.60 -3.22
C PRO A 10 4.84 -4.09 -2.42
N ASN A 11 4.70 -2.97 -1.72
CA ASN A 11 5.78 -2.36 -0.91
C ASN A 11 7.11 -2.23 -1.69
N SER A 12 7.08 -1.63 -2.88
CA SER A 12 8.20 -1.51 -3.83
C SER A 12 8.65 -2.82 -4.51
N GLY A 13 8.21 -3.99 -4.05
CA GLY A 13 8.66 -5.29 -4.55
C GLY A 13 10.05 -5.72 -4.07
N THR A 14 10.65 -5.01 -3.10
CA THR A 14 12.02 -5.30 -2.60
C THR A 14 12.05 -5.72 -1.13
N HIS A 15 11.33 -5.00 -0.27
CA HIS A 15 11.34 -5.23 1.18
C HIS A 15 9.91 -5.31 1.70
N MET A 16 9.48 -6.50 2.06
CA MET A 16 8.15 -6.76 2.57
C MET A 16 8.08 -6.49 4.08
N PRO A 17 7.02 -5.83 4.55
CA PRO A 17 6.80 -5.64 5.98
C PRO A 17 6.77 -6.98 6.71
N GLY A 18 7.51 -7.07 7.82
CA GLY A 18 7.60 -8.30 8.63
C GLY A 18 8.69 -9.29 8.24
N CYS A 19 9.56 -8.98 7.27
CA CYS A 19 10.67 -9.85 6.86
C CYS A 19 12.04 -9.49 7.48
N LYS A 20 12.08 -8.74 8.59
CA LYS A 20 13.32 -8.41 9.34
C LYS A 20 13.43 -9.24 10.62
N LEU A 21 13.16 -10.54 10.52
CA LEU A 21 13.07 -11.41 11.69
C LEU A 21 14.41 -12.08 11.95
N THR A 22 14.77 -12.23 13.23
CA THR A 22 15.77 -13.21 13.64
C THR A 22 15.21 -14.62 13.42
N PHE A 23 16.08 -15.63 13.39
CA PHE A 23 15.63 -17.02 13.25
C PHE A 23 14.71 -17.44 14.42
N GLU A 24 14.99 -16.97 15.64
CA GLU A 24 14.17 -17.22 16.83
C GLU A 24 12.78 -16.59 16.72
N GLU A 25 12.70 -15.32 16.26
CA GLU A 25 11.42 -14.66 16.01
C GLU A 25 10.62 -15.35 14.89
N ALA A 26 11.31 -15.84 13.86
CA ALA A 26 10.67 -16.57 12.78
C ALA A 26 10.09 -17.92 13.25
N LEU A 27 10.79 -18.63 14.15
CA LEU A 27 10.28 -19.85 14.78
C LEU A 27 9.07 -19.55 15.66
N GLU A 28 9.13 -18.51 16.50
CA GLU A 28 8.02 -18.13 17.37
C GLU A 28 6.77 -17.75 16.55
N MET A 29 6.95 -17.01 15.46
CA MET A 29 5.87 -16.62 14.55
C MET A 29 5.21 -17.80 13.84
N GLU A 30 5.96 -18.87 13.59
CA GLU A 30 5.47 -20.11 12.97
C GLU A 30 5.21 -21.22 14.01
N ASN A 31 4.92 -20.83 15.26
CA ASN A 31 4.54 -21.73 16.35
C ASN A 31 5.54 -22.89 16.59
N GLY A 32 6.83 -22.60 16.43
CA GLY A 32 7.94 -23.54 16.57
C GLY A 32 8.24 -24.40 15.34
N SER A 33 7.54 -24.20 14.21
CA SER A 33 7.84 -24.94 12.96
C SER A 33 9.22 -24.55 12.42
N VAL A 34 10.18 -25.48 12.46
CA VAL A 34 11.54 -25.25 11.95
C VAL A 34 11.56 -25.02 10.44
N VAL A 35 10.72 -25.75 9.69
CA VAL A 35 10.66 -25.62 8.23
C VAL A 35 10.06 -24.29 7.82
N ASP A 36 8.93 -23.89 8.42
CA ASP A 36 8.26 -22.64 8.08
C ASP A 36 9.01 -21.43 8.66
N GLY A 37 9.58 -21.56 9.86
CA GLY A 37 10.49 -20.58 10.42
C GLY A 37 11.74 -20.36 9.58
N MET A 38 12.32 -21.42 8.99
CA MET A 38 13.47 -21.29 8.06
C MET A 38 13.07 -20.66 6.72
N ARG A 39 11.88 -20.99 6.19
CA ARG A 39 11.31 -20.33 5.00
C ARG A 39 11.09 -18.84 5.23
N LEU A 40 10.56 -18.48 6.40
CA LEU A 40 10.38 -17.11 6.81
C LEU A 40 11.74 -16.42 7.01
N PHE A 41 12.69 -17.04 7.71
CA PHE A 41 14.00 -16.45 7.97
C PHE A 41 14.82 -16.19 6.68
N VAL A 42 14.95 -17.18 5.80
CA VAL A 42 15.79 -17.07 4.59
C VAL A 42 15.03 -16.48 3.40
N GLY A 43 13.75 -16.81 3.30
CA GLY A 43 12.95 -16.59 2.12
C GLY A 43 11.78 -15.64 2.31
N CYS A 44 11.57 -14.99 3.46
CA CYS A 44 10.32 -14.25 3.71
C CYS A 44 9.94 -13.31 2.56
N ASN A 45 10.84 -12.45 2.09
CA ASN A 45 10.54 -11.54 0.98
C ASN A 45 10.11 -12.29 -0.29
N HIS A 46 10.77 -13.41 -0.59
CA HIS A 46 10.47 -14.24 -1.75
C HIS A 46 9.12 -14.96 -1.60
N MET A 47 8.85 -15.53 -0.42
CA MET A 47 7.62 -16.27 -0.12
C MET A 47 6.38 -15.39 -0.10
N ARG A 48 6.52 -14.09 0.19
CA ARG A 48 5.37 -13.16 0.19
C ARG A 48 4.60 -13.11 -1.12
N GLY A 49 5.25 -13.38 -2.27
CA GLY A 49 4.54 -13.50 -3.53
C GLY A 49 3.48 -14.61 -3.51
N ILE A 50 3.80 -15.76 -2.92
CA ILE A 50 2.90 -16.90 -2.75
C ILE A 50 1.83 -16.56 -1.71
N ASP A 51 2.23 -16.00 -0.57
CA ASP A 51 1.31 -15.67 0.52
C ASP A 51 0.21 -14.68 0.08
N TYR A 52 0.60 -13.63 -0.65
CA TYR A 52 -0.37 -12.67 -1.18
C TYR A 52 -1.28 -13.30 -2.24
N PHE A 53 -0.74 -14.19 -3.08
CA PHE A 53 -1.56 -14.90 -4.05
C PHE A 53 -2.60 -15.79 -3.38
N ILE A 54 -2.20 -16.57 -2.37
CA ILE A 54 -3.11 -17.45 -1.61
C ILE A 54 -4.22 -16.62 -0.96
N GLU A 55 -3.88 -15.53 -0.27
CA GLU A 55 -4.89 -14.66 0.36
C GLU A 55 -5.84 -14.05 -0.67
N SER A 56 -5.34 -13.68 -1.86
CA SER A 56 -6.15 -13.02 -2.90
C SER A 56 -7.29 -13.88 -3.46
N ILE A 57 -7.29 -15.20 -3.25
CA ILE A 57 -8.30 -16.11 -3.83
C ILE A 57 -9.69 -15.87 -3.23
N ASN A 58 -9.79 -15.71 -1.91
CA ASN A 58 -11.06 -15.60 -1.19
C ASN A 58 -11.10 -14.43 -0.20
N SER A 59 -10.12 -13.51 -0.26
CA SER A 59 -10.12 -12.36 0.64
C SER A 59 -11.24 -11.38 0.30
N PRO A 60 -11.95 -10.83 1.30
CA PRO A 60 -12.86 -9.71 1.09
C PRO A 60 -12.13 -8.44 0.62
N CYS A 61 -10.80 -8.38 0.81
CA CYS A 61 -9.94 -7.31 0.35
C CYS A 61 -9.32 -7.67 -1.00
N PRO A 62 -9.52 -6.84 -2.05
CA PRO A 62 -9.23 -7.23 -3.43
C PRO A 62 -7.76 -7.07 -3.85
N PHE A 63 -6.85 -6.77 -2.91
CA PHE A 63 -5.48 -6.31 -3.19
C PHE A 63 -5.44 -5.26 -4.29
N LEU A 64 -6.22 -4.19 -4.12
CA LEU A 64 -6.32 -3.11 -5.09
C LEU A 64 -4.98 -2.39 -5.21
N ALA A 65 -4.42 -2.41 -6.40
CA ALA A 65 -3.18 -1.74 -6.75
C ALA A 65 -3.43 -0.65 -7.79
N PHE A 66 -2.60 0.38 -7.76
CA PHE A 66 -2.74 1.55 -8.60
C PHE A 66 -1.60 1.63 -9.60
N GLU A 67 -1.93 1.90 -10.85
CA GLU A 67 -0.92 2.17 -11.87
C GLU A 67 -0.15 3.44 -11.51
N CYS A 68 1.17 3.37 -11.57
CA CYS A 68 2.02 4.53 -11.34
C CYS A 68 3.34 4.39 -12.11
N SER A 69 4.03 5.51 -12.38
CA SER A 69 5.30 5.44 -13.12
C SER A 69 6.40 4.75 -12.30
N ASN A 70 6.40 4.98 -10.99
CA ASN A 70 7.35 4.42 -10.04
C ASN A 70 6.80 4.43 -8.60
N TYR A 71 7.47 3.72 -7.70
CA TYR A 71 7.04 3.59 -6.31
C TYR A 71 7.10 4.91 -5.53
N ALA A 72 8.07 5.81 -5.82
CA ALA A 72 8.18 7.08 -5.12
C ALA A 72 6.97 7.98 -5.41
N GLU A 73 6.54 8.05 -6.68
CA GLU A 73 5.30 8.73 -7.09
C GLU A 73 4.05 8.10 -6.43
N TYR A 74 4.04 6.76 -6.35
CA TYR A 74 2.99 6.05 -5.64
C TYR A 74 2.98 6.35 -4.13
N THR A 75 4.09 6.67 -3.47
CA THR A 75 4.10 6.98 -2.02
C THR A 75 3.80 8.43 -1.66
N ARG A 76 3.85 9.36 -2.63
CA ARG A 76 3.66 10.82 -2.43
C ARG A 76 2.29 11.39 -2.86
N GLY A 77 1.41 10.55 -3.35
CA GLY A 77 0.00 10.89 -3.63
C GLY A 77 -0.31 11.01 -5.11
N GLY A 78 0.64 10.65 -5.99
CA GLY A 78 0.52 10.90 -7.43
C GLY A 78 -0.55 10.06 -8.12
N CYS A 79 -0.79 8.84 -7.62
CA CYS A 79 -1.48 7.78 -8.37
C CYS A 79 -2.68 7.15 -7.64
N GLY A 80 -3.52 7.92 -6.93
CA GLY A 80 -4.62 7.35 -6.12
C GLY A 80 -5.97 7.15 -6.81
N SER A 81 -6.08 7.34 -8.13
CA SER A 81 -7.35 7.22 -8.86
C SER A 81 -7.32 6.04 -9.83
N CYS A 82 -8.40 5.25 -9.86
CA CYS A 82 -8.57 4.17 -10.83
C CYS A 82 -8.91 4.65 -12.26
N GLY A 83 -9.00 5.96 -12.49
CA GLY A 83 -9.51 6.50 -13.74
C GLY A 83 -11.03 6.36 -13.85
N GLN A 84 -11.62 6.86 -14.94
CA GLN A 84 -13.07 6.91 -15.10
C GLN A 84 -13.69 5.52 -15.33
N ARG A 85 -12.94 4.61 -15.95
CA ARG A 85 -13.40 3.27 -16.34
C ARG A 85 -12.73 2.15 -15.53
N GLY A 86 -11.98 2.53 -14.49
CA GLY A 86 -11.20 1.61 -13.66
C GLY A 86 -9.87 1.18 -14.30
N GLU A 87 -9.46 1.81 -15.40
CA GLU A 87 -8.32 1.43 -16.22
C GLU A 87 -6.95 1.58 -15.53
N LYS A 88 -6.87 2.37 -14.44
CA LYS A 88 -5.63 2.61 -13.67
C LYS A 88 -5.55 1.79 -12.37
N CYS A 89 -6.46 0.85 -12.16
CA CYS A 89 -6.43 -0.05 -11.01
C CYS A 89 -6.39 -1.51 -11.43
N GLY A 90 -5.70 -2.33 -10.63
CA GLY A 90 -5.62 -3.75 -10.82
C GLY A 90 -5.78 -4.51 -9.52
N ARG A 91 -6.43 -5.69 -9.57
CA ARG A 91 -6.48 -6.62 -8.44
C ARG A 91 -5.23 -7.50 -8.49
N MET A 92 -4.35 -7.39 -7.51
CA MET A 92 -3.18 -8.28 -7.46
C MET A 92 -3.60 -9.70 -7.07
N GLY A 93 -3.03 -10.72 -7.73
CA GLY A 93 -3.24 -12.12 -7.39
C GLY A 93 -4.26 -12.83 -8.30
N TYR A 94 -5.09 -13.71 -7.73
CA TYR A 94 -5.98 -14.63 -8.47
C TYR A 94 -6.92 -13.91 -9.44
N HIS A 95 -7.45 -12.75 -9.04
CA HIS A 95 -8.40 -11.95 -9.81
C HIS A 95 -7.73 -10.95 -10.77
N ALA A 96 -6.41 -11.02 -11.02
CA ALA A 96 -5.71 -10.07 -11.87
C ALA A 96 -6.25 -10.01 -13.32
N LYS A 97 -6.80 -11.12 -13.82
CA LYS A 97 -7.42 -11.16 -15.15
C LYS A 97 -8.66 -10.26 -15.27
N GLU A 98 -9.39 -10.01 -14.17
CA GLU A 98 -10.58 -9.14 -14.19
C GLU A 98 -10.22 -7.67 -14.40
N ALA A 99 -9.02 -7.27 -13.95
CA ALA A 99 -8.49 -5.94 -14.21
C ALA A 99 -7.97 -5.79 -15.65
N TRP A 100 -7.59 -6.90 -16.28
CA TRP A 100 -7.12 -6.92 -17.66
C TRP A 100 -8.29 -6.76 -18.64
N LYS A 101 -8.53 -5.52 -19.06
CA LYS A 101 -9.44 -5.18 -20.16
C LYS A 101 -8.61 -4.96 -21.42
N PRO A 102 -8.71 -5.80 -22.47
CA PRO A 102 -7.85 -5.74 -23.65
C PRO A 102 -7.67 -4.32 -24.23
N ASP A 103 -8.74 -3.53 -24.21
CA ASP A 103 -8.75 -2.13 -24.67
C ASP A 103 -7.79 -1.20 -23.91
N PHE A 104 -7.35 -1.57 -22.70
CA PHE A 104 -6.48 -0.78 -21.82
C PHE A 104 -5.04 -1.27 -21.76
N TYR A 105 -4.71 -2.41 -22.38
CA TYR A 105 -3.38 -3.02 -22.30
C TYR A 105 -2.86 -3.28 -23.72
N GLN A 106 -2.47 -2.20 -24.41
CA GLN A 106 -1.82 -2.27 -25.72
C GLN A 106 -0.33 -1.95 -25.59
N GLY A 107 0.53 -2.85 -26.07
CA GLY A 107 1.97 -2.60 -26.23
C GLY A 107 2.82 -2.91 -25.00
N GLU A 108 2.73 -2.08 -23.95
CA GLU A 108 3.72 -2.06 -22.85
C GLU A 108 3.23 -2.70 -21.54
N SER A 109 4.17 -3.25 -20.78
CA SER A 109 3.96 -3.73 -19.41
C SER A 109 3.59 -2.58 -18.47
N ARG A 110 2.46 -2.70 -17.78
CA ARG A 110 1.98 -1.67 -16.86
C ARG A 110 2.35 -2.03 -15.42
N LYS A 111 2.84 -1.04 -14.67
CA LYS A 111 3.34 -1.21 -13.30
C LYS A 111 2.29 -0.74 -12.30
N PHE A 112 1.95 -1.62 -11.36
CA PHE A 112 0.98 -1.36 -10.32
C PHE A 112 1.62 -1.46 -8.94
N TYR A 113 1.25 -0.53 -8.06
CA TYR A 113 1.79 -0.44 -6.72
C TYR A 113 0.66 -0.49 -5.68
N LEU A 114 0.96 -1.14 -4.57
CA LEU A 114 0.07 -1.29 -3.43
C LEU A 114 0.91 -1.45 -2.17
N LEU A 115 0.26 -1.26 -1.03
CA LEU A 115 0.86 -1.53 0.27
C LEU A 115 0.18 -2.76 0.90
N THR A 116 0.96 -3.56 1.63
CA THR A 116 0.46 -4.70 2.38
C THR A 116 0.93 -4.62 3.83
N GLY A 117 0.20 -5.33 4.70
CA GLY A 117 0.53 -5.44 6.10
C GLY A 117 1.67 -6.40 6.39
N ARG A 118 2.22 -6.26 7.59
CA ARG A 118 3.32 -7.13 8.08
C ARG A 118 2.94 -8.57 8.39
N ARG A 119 1.66 -8.85 8.68
CA ARG A 119 1.13 -10.16 9.09
C ARG A 119 -0.20 -10.42 8.40
N HIS A 120 -0.56 -11.69 8.24
CA HIS A 120 -1.85 -12.10 7.68
C HIS A 120 -3.03 -11.62 8.57
N PRO A 121 -4.16 -11.18 8.00
CA PRO A 121 -4.36 -10.89 6.57
C PRO A 121 -3.45 -9.74 6.15
N TYR A 122 -2.74 -9.89 5.04
CA TYR A 122 -1.78 -8.94 4.49
C TYR A 122 -2.44 -7.84 3.67
N CYS A 123 -3.61 -8.09 3.07
CA CYS A 123 -4.28 -7.08 2.26
C CYS A 123 -4.65 -5.85 3.10
N ARG A 124 -4.43 -4.65 2.55
CA ARG A 124 -4.79 -3.38 3.20
C ARG A 124 -5.63 -2.54 2.25
N VAL A 125 -6.57 -1.76 2.81
CA VAL A 125 -7.35 -0.82 2.03
C VAL A 125 -6.65 0.54 2.08
N THR A 126 -6.13 0.97 0.93
CA THR A 126 -5.43 2.26 0.84
C THR A 126 -6.44 3.37 0.58
N HIS A 127 -6.40 4.41 1.41
CA HIS A 127 -7.17 5.63 1.24
C HIS A 127 -6.22 6.78 0.91
N MET A 128 -6.58 7.58 -0.11
CA MET A 128 -5.87 8.81 -0.43
C MET A 128 -6.67 9.98 0.13
N VAL A 129 -6.07 10.74 1.03
CA VAL A 129 -6.70 11.90 1.68
C VAL A 129 -5.90 13.15 1.36
N THR A 130 -6.59 14.21 0.96
CA THR A 130 -5.99 15.54 0.81
C THR A 130 -6.43 16.38 2.01
N VAL A 131 -5.48 16.90 2.76
CA VAL A 131 -5.77 17.79 3.89
C VAL A 131 -5.43 19.22 3.47
N VAL A 132 -6.41 20.10 3.53
CA VAL A 132 -6.23 21.53 3.32
C VAL A 132 -6.23 22.19 4.70
N VAL A 133 -5.09 22.70 5.12
CA VAL A 133 -4.97 23.50 6.34
C VAL A 133 -5.36 24.92 5.99
N ALA A 134 -6.38 25.46 6.67
CA ALA A 134 -6.78 26.84 6.48
C ALA A 134 -5.66 27.75 6.99
N ASP A 135 -5.14 28.59 6.10
CA ASP A 135 -4.27 29.70 6.46
C ASP A 135 -5.16 30.85 6.94
N HIS A 136 -5.16 31.10 8.24
CA HIS A 136 -5.80 32.29 8.77
C HIS A 136 -4.75 33.39 8.69
N GLN A 137 -5.06 34.52 8.02
CA GLN A 137 -4.23 35.71 8.15
C GLN A 137 -4.27 36.12 9.62
N ILE A 138 -3.22 35.76 10.32
CA ILE A 138 -3.01 36.02 11.71
C ILE A 138 -2.23 37.33 11.75
N SER A 139 -2.82 38.33 12.42
CA SER A 139 -2.12 39.51 12.92
C SER A 139 -0.79 39.09 13.56
N ASP A 140 0.28 39.88 13.41
CA ASP A 140 1.71 39.70 13.81
C ASP A 140 2.06 39.00 15.15
N ASP A 141 1.09 38.49 15.92
CA ASP A 141 1.18 37.93 17.27
C ASP A 141 0.93 36.40 17.38
N HIS A 142 0.86 35.60 16.30
CA HIS A 142 0.95 34.12 16.46
C HIS A 142 2.14 33.50 15.74
N GLU A 143 2.91 32.72 16.50
CA GLU A 143 3.94 31.84 15.99
C GLU A 143 3.33 30.76 15.09
N ASP A 144 3.96 30.55 13.92
CA ASP A 144 3.70 29.38 13.08
C ASP A 144 3.90 28.11 13.90
N GLY A 145 2.80 27.41 14.18
CA GLY A 145 2.82 26.20 14.99
C GLY A 145 3.37 24.99 14.21
N VAL A 146 4.57 24.53 14.56
CA VAL A 146 5.10 23.27 14.02
C VAL A 146 4.42 22.09 14.72
N GLY A 147 3.62 21.33 13.96
CA GLY A 147 2.82 20.23 14.48
C GLY A 147 2.86 18.97 13.62
N ARG A 148 2.41 17.85 14.20
CA ARG A 148 2.18 16.59 13.48
C ARG A 148 0.67 16.41 13.30
N PHE A 149 0.25 16.18 12.07
CA PHE A 149 -1.13 15.84 11.78
C PHE A 149 -1.35 14.33 11.85
N TYR A 150 -2.50 13.94 12.39
CA TYR A 150 -2.97 12.57 12.45
C TYR A 150 -4.40 12.52 11.92
N ILE A 151 -4.75 11.43 11.25
CA ILE A 151 -6.08 11.21 10.71
C ILE A 151 -6.65 9.88 11.20
N THR A 152 -7.95 9.87 11.47
CA THR A 152 -8.75 8.67 11.70
C THR A 152 -9.96 8.72 10.77
N LEU A 153 -10.19 7.64 10.01
CA LEU A 153 -11.32 7.53 9.11
C LEU A 153 -12.46 6.82 9.84
N HIS A 154 -13.64 7.44 9.86
CA HIS A 154 -14.85 6.87 10.44
C HIS A 154 -15.87 6.57 9.34
N GLY A 155 -16.36 5.33 9.27
CA GLY A 155 -17.33 4.90 8.26
C GLY A 155 -18.34 3.89 8.82
N SER A 156 -19.31 3.50 7.98
CA SER A 156 -20.38 2.56 8.36
C SER A 156 -19.89 1.17 8.77
N ARG A 157 -18.66 0.80 8.40
CA ARG A 157 -18.01 -0.47 8.74
C ARG A 157 -17.04 -0.37 9.92
N GLY A 158 -16.99 0.77 10.60
CA GLY A 158 -16.11 1.01 11.74
C GLY A 158 -15.15 2.19 11.53
N SER A 159 -14.11 2.24 12.36
CA SER A 159 -13.12 3.32 12.36
C SER A 159 -11.72 2.75 12.12
N SER A 160 -10.88 3.49 11.39
CA SER A 160 -9.47 3.14 11.21
C SER A 160 -8.68 3.35 12.51
N SER A 161 -7.44 2.86 12.54
CA SER A 161 -6.45 3.37 13.49
C SER A 161 -6.03 4.80 13.12
N SER A 162 -5.51 5.52 14.11
CA SER A 162 -4.91 6.84 13.87
C SER A 162 -3.64 6.69 13.03
N SER A 163 -3.65 7.31 11.85
CA SER A 163 -2.53 7.34 10.92
C SER A 163 -1.85 8.70 10.96
N ARG A 164 -0.54 8.73 11.16
CA ARG A 164 0.26 9.95 11.04
C ARG A 164 0.32 10.39 9.58
N LEU A 165 0.12 11.68 9.32
CA LEU A 165 0.31 12.28 8.02
C LEU A 165 1.82 12.54 7.78
N GLY A 166 2.30 12.26 6.57
CA GLY A 166 3.72 12.41 6.20
C GLY A 166 4.24 13.84 6.37
N GLU A 167 5.53 13.97 6.63
CA GLU A 167 6.25 15.26 6.66
C GLU A 167 6.53 15.72 5.21
N GLU A 168 5.55 16.31 4.54
CA GLU A 168 5.83 17.28 3.48
C GLU A 168 5.17 18.60 3.88
N TYR A 169 6.04 19.46 4.43
CA TYR A 169 5.94 20.89 4.72
C TYR A 169 4.55 21.55 4.59
N ALA A 170 4.14 22.12 5.72
CA ALA A 170 2.91 22.84 6.01
C ALA A 170 2.65 24.13 5.20
N HIS A 171 3.02 24.20 3.92
CA HIS A 171 2.76 25.41 3.12
C HIS A 171 2.00 25.25 1.82
N HIS A 172 1.78 24.06 1.25
CA HIS A 172 0.81 23.91 0.16
C HIS A 172 0.42 22.44 -0.07
N PHE A 173 -0.89 22.16 -0.05
CA PHE A 173 -1.57 20.96 -0.58
C PHE A 173 -0.83 19.62 -0.44
N SER A 174 -0.90 18.98 0.73
CA SER A 174 -0.40 17.62 0.88
C SER A 174 -1.49 16.59 0.52
N ARG A 175 -1.21 15.78 -0.52
CA ARG A 175 -1.93 14.53 -0.82
C ARG A 175 -1.24 13.40 -0.07
N ILE A 176 -1.97 12.67 0.75
CA ILE A 176 -1.39 11.70 1.70
C ILE A 176 -2.05 10.33 1.54
N PHE A 177 -1.26 9.28 1.74
CA PHE A 177 -1.76 7.90 1.84
C PHE A 177 -1.91 7.47 3.28
N SER A 178 -3.06 6.89 3.60
CA SER A 178 -3.28 6.14 4.82
C SER A 178 -3.70 4.70 4.46
N GLN A 179 -3.10 3.73 5.14
CA GLN A 179 -3.54 2.33 5.10
C GLN A 179 -4.54 2.11 6.24
N VAL A 180 -5.70 1.53 5.91
CA VAL A 180 -6.70 1.06 6.88
C VAL A 180 -6.78 -0.46 6.85
#